data_AF-A0A426K127-F1
#
_entry.id   AF-A0A426K127-F1
#
_cell.length_a   1.000
_cell.length_b   1.000
_cell.length_c   1.000
_cell.angle_alpha   90.00
_cell.angle_beta   90.00
_cell.angle_gamma   90.00
#
_symmetry.space_group_name_H-M   'P 1'
#
loop_
_entity.id
_entity.type
_entity.pdbx_description
1 polymer ?
#
loop_
_entity_poly.entity_id
_entity_poly.type
_entity_poly.pdbx_seq_one_letter_code
_entity_poly.pdbx_strand_id
1 'polypeptide(L)'
;MLGVEVVRLLPEEASSWSDDERERADALLDGHTVVVNVRKDGPHKHLVPWLIDQDLLTYVGHSGPRHGWPQSDFASPFVSEAKHDREAMVRHYEQWLDDRPDLLKRIREGELSGRALGCWCAPKPCHADVLAHRAG
;
A
#
# COMPACT_ATOMS: atom_id res chain seq x y z
N MET A 1 1.02 -29.71 16.68
CA MET A 1 1.10 -28.54 17.59
C MET A 1 0.22 -27.48 16.96
N LEU A 2 -1.02 -27.35 17.44
CA LEU A 2 -1.98 -26.41 16.88
C LEU A 2 -1.45 -25.00 17.16
N GLY A 3 -1.06 -24.29 16.10
CA GLY A 3 -0.63 -22.90 16.20
C GLY A 3 -1.80 -22.09 16.71
N VAL A 4 -1.58 -21.34 17.80
CA VAL A 4 -2.54 -20.35 18.26
C VAL A 4 -2.63 -19.32 17.15
N GLU A 5 -3.76 -19.30 16.44
CA GLU A 5 -4.09 -18.23 15.51
C GLU A 5 -4.23 -16.97 16.39
N VAL A 6 -3.19 -16.14 16.40
CA VAL A 6 -3.24 -14.87 17.10
C VAL A 6 -4.21 -14.02 16.32
N VAL A 7 -5.47 -13.97 16.79
CA VAL A 7 -6.46 -13.02 16.30
C VAL A 7 -5.86 -11.64 16.51
N ARG A 8 -5.37 -11.04 15.43
CA ARG A 8 -4.88 -9.68 15.45
C ARG A 8 -6.12 -8.80 15.48
N LEU A 9 -6.43 -8.25 16.64
CA LEU A 9 -7.54 -7.33 16.82
C LEU A 9 -7.06 -5.90 16.59
N LEU A 10 -7.96 -5.03 16.13
CA LEU A 10 -7.72 -3.60 16.09
C LEU A 10 -7.47 -3.06 17.52
N PRO A 11 -6.64 -2.02 17.65
CA PRO A 11 -6.37 -1.41 18.94
C PRO A 11 -7.59 -0.59 19.42
N GLU A 12 -7.69 -0.30 20.72
CA GLU A 12 -8.85 0.40 21.31
C GLU A 12 -9.06 1.79 20.67
N GLU A 13 -7.97 2.49 20.34
CA GLU A 13 -7.99 3.78 19.66
C GLU A 13 -8.61 3.73 18.25
N ALA A 14 -8.75 2.55 17.62
CA ALA A 14 -9.39 2.40 16.31
C ALA A 14 -10.87 2.79 16.33
N SER A 15 -11.49 2.84 17.51
CA SER A 15 -12.82 3.44 17.72
C SER A 15 -12.90 4.91 17.29
N SER A 16 -11.78 5.63 17.27
CA SER A 16 -11.68 7.04 16.84
C SER A 16 -11.27 7.23 15.37
N TRP A 17 -10.89 6.15 14.68
CA TRP A 17 -10.46 6.21 13.28
C TRP A 17 -11.65 6.49 12.35
N SER A 18 -11.39 6.79 11.08
CA SER A 18 -12.45 6.84 10.08
C SER A 18 -12.93 5.42 9.70
N ASP A 19 -14.11 5.33 9.08
CA ASP A 19 -14.64 4.04 8.56
C ASP A 19 -13.66 3.41 7.56
N ASP A 20 -13.16 4.20 6.60
CA ASP A 20 -12.18 3.74 5.60
C ASP A 20 -10.86 3.25 6.24
N GLU A 21 -10.40 3.90 7.32
CA GLU A 21 -9.23 3.42 8.06
C GLU A 21 -9.48 2.06 8.74
N ARG A 22 -10.65 1.87 9.36
CA ARG A 22 -11.03 0.58 9.98
C ARG A 22 -11.20 -0.51 8.94
N GLU A 23 -11.93 -0.25 7.85
CA GLU A 23 -12.16 -1.22 6.78
C GLU A 23 -10.85 -1.71 6.16
N ARG A 24 -9.89 -0.82 5.94
CA ARG A 24 -8.55 -1.20 5.44
C ARG A 24 -7.78 -2.03 6.45
N ALA A 25 -7.89 -1.70 7.74
CA ALA A 25 -7.22 -2.44 8.79
C ALA A 25 -7.81 -3.85 8.92
N ASP A 26 -9.14 -3.98 8.95
CA ASP A 26 -9.84 -5.27 8.98
C ASP A 26 -9.46 -6.14 7.77
N ALA A 27 -9.52 -5.57 6.55
CA ALA A 27 -9.12 -6.29 5.34
C ALA A 27 -7.66 -6.78 5.41
N LEU A 28 -6.74 -5.96 5.95
CA LEU A 28 -5.35 -6.34 6.14
C LEU A 28 -5.17 -7.46 7.17
N LEU A 29 -5.96 -7.43 8.24
CA LEU A 29 -5.97 -8.47 9.27
C LEU A 29 -6.54 -9.79 8.76
N ASP A 30 -7.47 -9.73 7.80
CA ASP A 30 -7.98 -10.86 7.03
C ASP A 30 -7.00 -11.37 5.96
N GLY A 31 -5.82 -10.73 5.83
CA GLY A 31 -4.74 -11.15 4.95
C GLY A 31 -4.75 -10.49 3.56
N HIS A 32 -5.64 -9.53 3.31
CA HIS A 32 -5.67 -8.80 2.05
C HIS A 32 -4.58 -7.73 1.97
N THR A 33 -4.04 -7.54 0.77
CA THR A 33 -3.16 -6.39 0.49
C THR A 33 -4.01 -5.15 0.25
N VAL A 34 -3.76 -4.08 1.00
CA VAL A 34 -4.54 -2.82 0.92
C VAL A 34 -3.65 -1.65 0.51
N VAL A 35 -4.23 -0.61 -0.08
CA VAL A 35 -3.51 0.63 -0.41
C VAL A 35 -3.78 1.68 0.66
N VAL A 36 -2.73 2.40 1.09
CA VAL A 36 -2.86 3.49 2.07
C VAL A 36 -2.18 4.79 1.63
N ASN A 37 -2.80 5.92 1.98
CA ASN A 37 -2.19 7.23 1.82
C ASN A 37 -1.25 7.54 3.01
N VAL A 38 0.04 7.73 2.73
CA VAL A 38 1.08 7.95 3.76
C VAL A 38 1.38 9.43 4.07
N ARG A 39 0.54 10.36 3.61
CA ARG A 39 0.65 11.78 3.99
C ARG A 39 0.29 11.91 5.46
N LYS A 40 1.10 12.66 6.21
CA LYS A 40 0.89 12.91 7.65
C LYS A 40 -0.52 13.40 7.97
N ASP A 41 -1.03 14.35 7.19
CA ASP A 41 -2.38 14.90 7.35
C ASP A 41 -3.36 14.34 6.30
N GLY A 42 -3.05 13.15 5.77
CA GLY A 42 -3.87 12.46 4.78
C GLY A 42 -5.10 11.77 5.38
N PRO A 43 -5.88 11.07 4.56
CA PRO A 43 -7.09 10.38 5.00
C PRO A 43 -6.80 9.23 5.98
N HIS A 44 -5.60 8.63 5.95
CA HIS A 44 -5.24 7.48 6.78
C HIS A 44 -4.24 7.84 7.89
N LYS A 45 -4.36 9.05 8.45
CA LYS A 45 -3.40 9.63 9.40
C LYS A 45 -3.31 8.89 10.75
N HIS A 46 -4.33 8.12 11.13
CA HIS A 46 -4.31 7.30 12.34
C HIS A 46 -3.88 5.87 12.03
N LEU A 47 -4.35 5.33 10.90
CA LEU A 47 -4.01 3.97 10.46
C LEU A 47 -2.50 3.84 10.16
N VAL A 48 -1.89 4.79 9.46
CA VAL A 48 -0.48 4.68 9.03
C VAL A 48 0.50 4.56 10.20
N PRO A 49 0.42 5.37 11.28
CA PRO A 49 1.24 5.15 12.47
C PRO A 49 1.11 3.74 13.05
N TRP A 50 -0.12 3.23 13.19
CA TRP A 50 -0.33 1.87 13.68
C TRP A 50 0.28 0.81 12.75
N LEU A 51 0.14 0.96 11.44
CA LEU A 51 0.75 0.04 10.46
C LEU A 51 2.28 0.03 10.53
N ILE A 52 2.90 1.16 10.87
CA ILE A 52 4.36 1.25 11.07
C ILE A 52 4.74 0.50 12.35
N ASP A 53 4.03 0.73 13.45
CA ASP A 53 4.30 0.09 14.75
C ASP A 53 4.11 -1.43 14.68
N GLN A 54 3.16 -1.91 13.86
CA GLN A 54 2.92 -3.34 13.62
C GLN A 54 3.85 -3.95 12.54
N ASP A 55 4.73 -3.17 11.92
CA ASP A 55 5.51 -3.57 10.75
C ASP A 55 4.66 -4.22 9.65
N LEU A 56 3.57 -3.57 9.27
CA LEU A 56 2.63 -4.02 8.23
C LEU A 56 2.68 -3.13 6.97
N LEU A 57 3.33 -1.98 7.04
CA LEU A 57 3.41 -1.04 5.93
C LEU A 57 4.59 -1.35 5.00
N THR A 58 4.35 -1.33 3.69
CA THR A 58 5.39 -1.34 2.66
C THR A 58 5.25 -0.09 1.81
N TYR A 59 6.23 0.82 1.85
CA TYR A 59 6.21 2.00 1.00
C TYR A 59 6.57 1.64 -0.46
N VAL A 60 5.69 1.98 -1.40
CA VAL A 60 5.86 1.65 -2.83
C VAL A 60 6.05 2.89 -3.71
N GLY A 61 6.31 4.04 -3.10
CA GLY A 61 6.48 5.31 -3.81
C GLY A 61 7.94 5.70 -4.05
N HIS A 62 8.11 6.91 -4.60
CA HIS A 62 9.44 7.53 -4.74
C HIS A 62 9.90 8.12 -3.42
N SER A 63 11.21 8.08 -3.17
CA SER A 63 11.85 8.93 -2.18
C SER A 63 11.71 10.42 -2.54
N GLY A 64 11.87 11.31 -1.56
CA GLY A 64 11.91 12.73 -1.84
C GLY A 64 12.23 13.58 -0.61
N PRO A 65 12.54 14.87 -0.80
CA PRO A 65 12.98 15.74 0.30
C PRO A 65 11.87 16.09 1.30
N ARG A 66 10.62 15.71 1.02
CA ARG A 66 9.44 16.05 1.84
C ARG A 66 9.08 14.99 2.88
N HIS A 67 9.79 13.86 2.91
CA HIS A 67 9.54 12.75 3.83
C HIS A 67 10.75 11.81 3.94
N GLY A 68 10.75 10.93 4.95
CA GLY A 68 11.83 9.97 5.19
C GLY A 68 11.71 8.63 4.44
N TRP A 69 10.63 8.38 3.71
CA TRP A 69 10.45 7.10 3.01
C TRP A 69 11.52 6.82 1.93
N PRO A 70 12.07 5.59 1.85
CA PRO A 70 13.09 5.23 0.88
C PRO A 70 12.54 5.11 -0.55
N GLN A 71 13.44 5.02 -1.53
CA GLN A 71 13.05 4.73 -2.91
C GLN A 71 12.59 3.28 -3.01
N SER A 72 11.42 3.05 -3.59
CA SER A 72 10.93 1.70 -3.89
C SER A 72 11.28 1.28 -5.32
N ASP A 73 11.63 0.00 -5.51
CA ASP A 73 11.74 -0.61 -6.84
C ASP A 73 10.39 -0.68 -7.55
N PHE A 74 9.28 -0.69 -6.79
CA PHE A 74 7.92 -0.70 -7.32
C PHE A 74 7.39 0.72 -7.63
N ALA A 75 8.21 1.77 -7.44
CA ALA A 75 7.76 3.14 -7.69
C ALA A 75 7.43 3.38 -9.17
N SER A 76 6.25 3.97 -9.44
CA SER A 76 5.81 4.23 -10.83
C SER A 76 6.73 5.20 -11.58
N PRO A 77 7.24 4.86 -12.78
CA PRO A 77 8.03 5.78 -13.59
C PRO A 77 7.17 6.90 -14.23
N PHE A 78 5.85 6.78 -14.17
CA PHE A 78 4.89 7.66 -14.87
C PHE A 78 4.34 8.80 -13.99
N VAL A 79 5.14 9.31 -13.04
CA VAL A 79 4.72 10.36 -12.09
C VAL A 79 4.28 11.65 -12.80
N SER A 80 4.92 12.00 -13.92
CA SER A 80 4.56 13.19 -14.70
C SER A 80 3.19 13.04 -15.37
N GLU A 81 2.82 11.84 -15.78
CA GLU A 81 1.51 11.55 -16.38
C GLU A 81 0.40 11.67 -15.34
N ALA A 82 0.62 11.17 -14.12
CA ALA A 82 -0.33 11.28 -13.00
C ALA A 82 -0.72 12.72 -12.60
N LYS A 83 0.00 13.73 -13.09
CA LYS A 83 -0.35 15.15 -12.91
C LYS A 83 -1.55 15.57 -13.77
N HIS A 84 -1.76 14.89 -14.90
CA HIS A 84 -2.75 15.25 -15.92
C HIS A 84 -3.77 14.14 -16.14
N ASP A 85 -3.33 12.88 -16.13
CA ASP A 85 -4.19 11.71 -16.31
C ASP A 85 -3.69 10.55 -15.42
N ARG A 86 -4.46 10.26 -14.37
CA ARG A 86 -4.11 9.19 -13.43
C ARG A 86 -4.51 7.81 -13.95
N GLU A 87 -5.55 7.74 -14.77
CA GLU A 87 -6.02 6.47 -15.32
C GLU A 87 -5.05 5.98 -16.39
N ALA A 88 -4.54 6.88 -17.25
CA ALA A 88 -3.46 6.55 -18.17
C ALA A 88 -2.20 6.09 -17.43
N MET A 89 -1.79 6.81 -16.38
CA MET A 89 -0.65 6.41 -15.55
C MET A 89 -0.81 5.00 -14.97
N VAL A 90 -2.00 4.66 -14.47
CA VAL A 90 -2.28 3.32 -13.93
C VAL A 90 -2.18 2.26 -15.03
N ARG A 91 -2.80 2.47 -16.19
CA ARG A 91 -2.73 1.53 -17.33
C ARG A 91 -1.30 1.33 -17.83
N HIS A 92 -0.53 2.40 -17.98
CA HIS A 92 0.86 2.30 -18.40
C HIS A 92 1.76 1.68 -17.33
N TYR A 93 1.49 1.95 -16.05
CA TYR A 93 2.19 1.28 -14.96
C TYR A 93 1.95 -0.23 -14.98
N GLU A 94 0.71 -0.67 -15.21
CA GLU A 94 0.39 -2.09 -15.33
C GLU A 94 1.15 -2.75 -16.49
N GLN A 95 1.14 -2.15 -17.68
CA GLN A 95 1.91 -2.64 -18.83
C GLN A 95 3.42 -2.67 -18.54
N TRP A 96 3.94 -1.61 -17.93
CA TRP A 96 5.35 -1.56 -17.54
C TRP A 96 5.69 -2.67 -16.55
N LEU A 97 4.82 -2.95 -15.56
CA LEU A 97 5.03 -4.00 -14.58
C LEU A 97 5.05 -5.39 -15.24
N ASP A 98 4.24 -5.62 -16.27
CA ASP A 98 4.24 -6.87 -17.04
C ASP A 98 5.60 -7.16 -17.70
N ASP A 99 6.38 -6.12 -18.02
CA ASP A 99 7.73 -6.22 -18.57
C ASP A 99 8.83 -6.35 -17.49
N ARG A 100 8.48 -6.49 -16.19
CA ARG A 100 9.41 -6.61 -15.06
C ARG A 100 9.37 -8.00 -14.43
N PRO A 101 10.01 -9.02 -15.04
CA PRO A 101 9.94 -10.39 -14.54
C PRO A 101 10.52 -10.56 -13.13
N ASP A 102 11.48 -9.73 -12.74
CA ASP A 102 12.08 -9.67 -11.40
C ASP A 102 11.07 -9.19 -10.35
N LEU A 103 10.34 -8.10 -10.64
CA LEU A 103 9.31 -7.57 -9.74
C LEU A 103 8.10 -8.50 -9.65
N LEU A 104 7.65 -9.03 -10.79
CA LEU A 104 6.56 -10.01 -10.83
C LEU A 104 6.91 -11.28 -10.06
N LYS A 105 8.17 -11.73 -10.09
CA LYS A 105 8.62 -12.86 -9.29
C LYS A 105 8.49 -12.56 -7.80
N ARG A 106 8.98 -11.41 -7.34
CA ARG A 106 8.87 -10.96 -5.94
C ARG A 106 7.42 -10.88 -5.45
N ILE A 107 6.53 -10.35 -6.30
CA ILE A 107 5.08 -10.32 -6.00
C ILE A 107 4.53 -11.74 -5.85
N ARG A 108 4.81 -12.66 -6.79
CA ARG A 108 4.36 -14.07 -6.71
C ARG A 108 4.93 -14.82 -5.52
N GLU A 109 6.12 -14.46 -5.06
CA GLU A 109 6.75 -15.02 -3.85
C GLU A 109 6.15 -14.44 -2.56
N GLY A 110 5.22 -13.49 -2.67
CA GLY A 110 4.43 -12.98 -1.55
C GLY A 110 5.00 -11.73 -0.89
N GLU A 111 5.96 -11.03 -1.51
CA GLU A 111 6.61 -9.85 -0.89
C GLU A 111 5.60 -8.75 -0.50
N LEU A 112 4.50 -8.64 -1.25
CA LEU A 112 3.46 -7.63 -1.03
C LEU A 112 2.17 -8.20 -0.43
N SER A 113 2.05 -9.52 -0.26
CA SER A 113 0.83 -10.17 0.21
C SER A 113 0.58 -9.86 1.69
N GLY A 114 -0.65 -9.45 2.03
CA GLY A 114 -1.02 -9.06 3.40
C GLY A 114 -0.26 -7.82 3.92
N ARG A 115 0.18 -6.94 3.02
CA ARG A 115 0.84 -5.67 3.37
C ARG A 115 -0.06 -4.47 3.07
N ALA A 116 0.12 -3.39 3.82
CA ALA A 116 -0.43 -2.09 3.48
C ALA A 116 0.54 -1.33 2.56
N LEU A 117 0.18 -1.17 1.29
CA LEU A 117 1.01 -0.51 0.28
C LEU A 117 0.85 1.01 0.39
N GLY A 118 1.89 1.65 0.92
CA GLY A 118 1.93 3.08 1.16
C GLY A 118 2.26 3.89 -0.10
N CYS A 119 1.39 4.82 -0.48
CA CYS A 119 1.64 5.77 -1.57
C CYS A 119 1.05 7.16 -1.28
N TRP A 120 1.62 8.20 -1.88
CA TRP A 120 1.13 9.59 -1.76
C TRP A 120 -0.06 9.93 -2.65
N CYS A 121 -0.36 9.07 -3.64
CA CYS A 121 -1.37 9.30 -4.67
C CYS A 121 -2.77 8.88 -4.24
N ALA A 122 -2.89 7.82 -3.45
CA ALA A 122 -4.15 7.32 -2.91
C ALA A 122 -4.94 8.45 -2.22
N PRO A 123 -6.28 8.43 -2.18
CA PRO A 123 -7.17 7.42 -2.74
C PRO A 123 -7.50 7.65 -4.22
N LYS A 124 -6.87 8.63 -4.89
CA LYS A 124 -7.01 8.76 -6.36
C LYS A 124 -6.34 7.57 -7.04
N PRO A 125 -6.72 7.23 -8.30
CA PRO A 125 -6.09 6.14 -9.02
C PRO A 125 -4.56 6.18 -8.91
N CYS A 126 -4.01 5.05 -8.47
CA CYS A 126 -2.65 4.91 -7.99
C CYS A 126 -2.03 3.62 -8.53
N HIS A 127 -0.73 3.66 -8.79
CA HIS A 127 0.01 2.45 -9.18
C HIS A 127 0.00 1.36 -8.10
N ALA A 128 -0.15 1.76 -6.83
CA ALA A 128 -0.28 0.81 -5.72
C ALA A 128 -1.56 -0.04 -5.83
N ASP A 129 -2.60 0.44 -6.51
CA ASP A 129 -3.82 -0.34 -6.75
C ASP A 129 -3.51 -1.55 -7.65
N VAL A 130 -2.67 -1.37 -8.67
CA VAL A 130 -2.18 -2.46 -9.53
C VAL A 130 -1.38 -3.47 -8.72
N LEU A 131 -0.46 -2.99 -7.87
CA LEU A 131 0.36 -3.86 -7.03
C LEU A 131 -0.49 -4.67 -6.04
N ALA A 132 -1.48 -4.04 -5.39
CA ALA A 132 -2.39 -4.71 -4.48
C ALA A 132 -3.17 -5.81 -5.21
N HIS A 133 -3.72 -5.51 -6.39
CA HIS A 133 -4.42 -6.49 -7.21
C HIS A 133 -3.54 -7.69 -7.64
N ARG A 134 -2.26 -7.47 -7.91
CA ARG A 134 -1.32 -8.53 -8.31
C ARG A 134 -0.79 -9.35 -7.12
N ALA A 135 -0.90 -8.84 -5.89
CA ALA A 135 -0.34 -9.46 -4.68
C ALA A 135 -1.26 -10.51 -4.03
N GLY A 136 -2.52 -10.60 -4.45
CA GLY A 136 -3.50 -11.55 -3.91
C GLY A 136 -4.92 -11.16 -4.26
#